data_AF-A0A7K1FR03-F1
#
_entry.id   AF-A0A7K1FR03-F1
#
_cell.length_a   1.000
_cell.length_b   1.000
_cell.length_c   1.000
_cell.angle_alpha   90.00
_cell.angle_beta   90.00
_cell.angle_gamma   90.00
#
_symmetry.space_group_name_H-M   'P 1'
#
loop_
_entity.id
_entity.type
_entity.pdbx_description
1 polymer ?
#
loop_
_entity_poly.entity_id
_entity_poly.type
_entity_poly.pdbx_seq_one_letter_code
_entity_poly.pdbx_strand_id
1 'polypeptide(L)'
;MTDINTADSRRPGFLRRLAAAGAVAGIALTGSVVLAGPAAAEERRCTGSIGRVTLDNVVVPAGRTCILTGTKVEGTVKIERGATFRANGITVKGNVQSQAHKLVRIDRSVIDGSIQLKSGGVLYLERNRVDSDIQLFSNKGRQYVFANRVEGNLQCKSNSPAPVGGKNVVKGNKEDQCRRL
;
A
#
# COMPACT_ATOMS: atom_id res chain seq x y z
N MET A 1 36.24 -32.79 -28.51
CA MET A 1 35.10 -32.79 -27.59
C MET A 1 34.16 -31.67 -28.06
N THR A 2 33.35 -31.79 -29.12
CA THR A 2 32.17 -32.70 -29.27
C THR A 2 31.32 -32.67 -28.00
N ASP A 3 30.05 -32.26 -27.95
CA ASP A 3 29.02 -32.14 -28.98
C ASP A 3 27.94 -31.09 -28.62
N ILE A 4 27.29 -30.63 -29.70
CA ILE A 4 25.95 -30.06 -29.78
C ILE A 4 24.94 -30.88 -28.96
N ASN A 5 24.04 -30.22 -28.22
CA ASN A 5 22.70 -30.78 -27.98
C ASN A 5 21.63 -29.69 -27.91
N THR A 6 21.14 -29.38 -29.11
CA THR A 6 19.79 -28.92 -29.41
C THR A 6 18.78 -30.04 -29.09
N ALA A 7 17.73 -29.74 -28.33
CA ALA A 7 16.41 -30.39 -28.40
C ALA A 7 15.44 -29.54 -27.56
N ASP A 8 14.67 -28.64 -28.16
CA ASP A 8 13.32 -28.91 -28.71
C ASP A 8 12.55 -30.02 -27.98
N SER A 9 11.57 -29.62 -27.17
CA SER A 9 10.34 -30.41 -27.05
C SER A 9 9.16 -29.51 -26.77
N ARG A 10 8.61 -28.95 -27.84
CA ARG A 10 7.16 -28.69 -27.89
C ARG A 10 6.44 -30.02 -27.68
N ARG A 11 5.57 -30.09 -26.66
CA ARG A 11 4.47 -31.06 -26.63
C ARG A 11 3.18 -30.40 -26.18
N PRO A 12 2.34 -29.91 -27.12
CA PRO A 12 0.92 -29.79 -26.88
C PRO A 12 0.32 -31.19 -27.00
N GLY A 13 -0.24 -31.70 -25.91
CA GLY A 13 -0.84 -33.02 -25.86
C GLY A 13 -2.11 -33.00 -25.02
N PHE A 14 -3.16 -32.34 -25.53
CA PHE A 14 -4.53 -32.65 -25.09
C PHE A 14 -5.32 -33.14 -26.29
N LEU A 15 -5.94 -34.28 -26.06
CA LEU A 15 -6.48 -35.20 -27.04
C LEU A 15 -7.55 -34.59 -27.94
N ARG A 16 -7.52 -35.02 -29.20
CA ARG A 16 -8.61 -34.94 -30.18
C ARG A 16 -9.88 -35.50 -29.55
N ARG A 17 -10.86 -34.63 -29.26
CA ARG A 17 -12.24 -35.05 -29.06
C ARG A 17 -12.92 -35.13 -30.42
N LEU A 18 -13.39 -36.32 -30.74
CA LEU A 18 -14.12 -36.68 -31.94
C LEU A 18 -15.34 -35.76 -32.10
N ALA A 19 -15.45 -35.16 -33.28
CA ALA A 19 -16.63 -34.43 -33.71
C ALA A 19 -17.73 -35.45 -34.05
N ALA A 20 -18.83 -35.44 -33.30
CA ALA A 20 -20.07 -36.06 -33.72
C ALA A 20 -20.96 -34.96 -34.34
N ALA A 21 -21.10 -35.02 -35.66
CA ALA A 21 -22.02 -34.18 -36.41
C ALA A 21 -23.46 -34.65 -36.15
N GLY A 22 -24.20 -33.88 -35.36
CA GLY A 22 -25.65 -33.97 -35.24
C GLY A 22 -26.26 -32.71 -35.82
N ALA A 23 -26.81 -32.79 -37.04
CA ALA A 23 -27.57 -31.70 -37.62
C ALA A 23 -28.93 -31.61 -36.91
N VAL A 24 -29.15 -30.49 -36.21
CA VAL A 24 -30.48 -30.09 -35.75
C VAL A 24 -30.71 -28.67 -36.25
N ALA A 25 -31.60 -28.54 -37.23
CA ALA A 25 -32.10 -27.26 -37.70
C ALA A 25 -32.92 -26.61 -36.58
N GLY A 26 -32.57 -25.38 -36.17
CA GLY A 26 -33.32 -24.66 -35.15
C GLY A 26 -32.73 -23.29 -34.79
N ILE A 27 -33.34 -22.25 -35.37
CA ILE A 27 -33.44 -20.86 -34.91
C ILE A 27 -32.12 -20.13 -34.57
N ALA A 28 -31.78 -19.16 -35.42
CA ALA A 28 -30.74 -18.17 -35.19
C ALA A 28 -31.06 -17.32 -33.95
N LEU A 29 -30.28 -17.52 -32.87
CA LEU A 29 -30.15 -16.57 -31.78
C LEU A 29 -28.72 -16.05 -31.83
N THR A 30 -28.55 -14.85 -32.39
CA THR A 30 -27.29 -14.08 -32.31
C THR A 30 -27.04 -13.72 -30.85
N GLY A 31 -26.42 -14.63 -30.10
CA GLY A 31 -25.99 -14.39 -28.73
C GLY A 31 -24.80 -13.43 -28.72
N SER A 32 -25.03 -12.18 -28.35
CA SER A 32 -23.97 -11.20 -28.12
C SER A 32 -23.11 -11.65 -26.93
N VAL A 33 -21.88 -12.11 -27.20
CA VAL A 33 -20.90 -12.35 -26.13
C VAL A 33 -20.43 -10.97 -25.63
N VAL A 34 -20.98 -10.54 -24.50
CA VAL A 34 -20.47 -9.35 -23.79
C VAL A 34 -19.16 -9.77 -23.11
N LEU A 35 -18.04 -9.38 -23.70
CA LEU A 35 -16.74 -9.44 -23.03
C LEU A 35 -16.73 -8.39 -21.92
N ALA A 36 -17.08 -8.80 -20.70
CA ALA A 36 -16.85 -7.97 -19.52
C ALA A 36 -15.34 -7.74 -19.38
N GLY A 37 -14.89 -6.51 -19.66
CA GLY A 37 -13.51 -6.11 -19.38
C GLY A 37 -13.22 -6.24 -17.88
N PRO A 38 -11.94 -6.42 -17.47
CA PRO A 38 -11.61 -6.50 -16.06
C PRO A 38 -11.95 -5.15 -15.41
N ALA A 39 -12.78 -5.19 -14.36
CA ALA A 39 -12.98 -4.04 -13.48
C ALA A 39 -11.68 -3.82 -12.70
N ALA A 40 -10.76 -3.04 -13.27
CA ALA A 40 -9.62 -2.55 -12.52
C ALA A 40 -10.15 -1.60 -11.45
N ALA A 41 -10.07 -1.98 -10.18
CA ALA A 41 -10.22 -1.02 -9.09
C ALA A 41 -9.29 0.17 -9.40
N GLU A 42 -9.85 1.36 -9.55
CA GLU A 42 -9.12 2.53 -10.03
C GLU A 42 -8.13 2.99 -8.95
N GLU A 43 -6.92 2.43 -8.99
CA GLU A 43 -5.85 2.78 -8.06
C GLU A 43 -5.24 4.13 -8.46
N ARG A 44 -5.47 5.17 -7.64
CA ARG A 44 -4.99 6.51 -7.94
C ARG A 44 -3.48 6.60 -7.73
N ARG A 45 -2.74 6.75 -8.82
CA ARG A 45 -1.29 7.03 -8.78
C ARG A 45 -1.01 8.50 -8.47
N CYS A 46 -0.48 8.79 -7.30
CA CYS A 46 -0.11 10.14 -6.89
C CYS A 46 1.38 10.43 -7.16
N THR A 47 1.66 11.37 -8.06
CA THR A 47 3.02 11.78 -8.45
C THR A 47 3.26 13.29 -8.28
N GLY A 48 2.37 13.96 -7.55
CA GLY A 48 2.41 15.41 -7.32
C GLY A 48 1.54 15.79 -6.12
N SER A 49 1.00 17.00 -6.13
CA SER A 49 0.15 17.51 -5.05
C SER A 49 -1.33 17.31 -5.37
N ILE A 50 -2.10 16.86 -4.38
CA ILE A 50 -3.56 16.71 -4.44
C ILE A 50 -4.16 17.42 -3.22
N GLY A 51 -5.16 18.27 -3.47
CA GLY A 51 -5.87 19.00 -2.42
C GLY A 51 -7.05 18.23 -1.84
N ARG A 52 -8.07 18.97 -1.41
CA ARG A 52 -9.31 18.42 -0.82
C ARG A 52 -10.18 17.78 -1.90
N VAL A 53 -10.00 16.48 -2.07
CA VAL A 53 -10.83 15.61 -2.89
C VAL A 53 -11.01 14.27 -2.17
N THR A 54 -11.95 13.45 -2.62
CA THR A 54 -12.07 12.05 -2.20
C THR A 54 -11.40 11.17 -3.24
N LEU A 55 -10.57 10.23 -2.78
CA LEU A 55 -9.90 9.22 -3.58
C LEU A 55 -10.26 7.84 -3.01
N ASP A 56 -10.22 6.80 -3.83
CA ASP A 56 -10.35 5.41 -3.36
C ASP A 56 -9.03 4.95 -2.73
N ASN A 57 -8.25 4.14 -3.44
CA ASN A 57 -6.90 3.73 -3.04
C ASN A 57 -5.86 4.67 -3.65
N VAL A 58 -4.79 4.94 -2.91
CA VAL A 58 -3.68 5.78 -3.38
C VAL A 58 -2.40 4.97 -3.42
N VAL A 59 -1.71 5.01 -4.56
CA VAL A 59 -0.32 4.56 -4.67
C VAL A 59 0.58 5.76 -4.92
N VAL A 60 1.66 5.85 -4.14
CA VAL A 60 2.79 6.72 -4.45
C VAL A 60 3.85 5.85 -5.15
N PRO A 61 4.04 5.99 -6.47
CA PRO A 61 4.94 5.13 -7.21
C PRO A 61 6.40 5.29 -6.76
N ALA A 62 7.21 4.27 -7.02
CA ALA A 62 8.61 4.25 -6.64
C ALA A 62 9.37 5.53 -7.05
N GLY A 63 10.14 6.09 -6.12
CA GLY A 63 10.93 7.31 -6.33
C GLY A 63 10.13 8.61 -6.52
N ARG A 64 8.80 8.55 -6.57
CA ARG A 64 7.95 9.73 -6.78
C ARG A 64 7.61 10.41 -5.46
N THR A 65 7.24 11.69 -5.57
CA THR A 65 6.74 12.47 -4.45
C THR A 65 5.23 12.64 -4.59
N CYS A 66 4.50 12.39 -3.51
CA CYS A 66 3.09 12.69 -3.38
C CYS A 66 2.87 13.61 -2.19
N ILE A 67 2.03 14.63 -2.39
CA ILE A 67 1.61 15.54 -1.33
C ILE A 67 0.08 15.52 -1.29
N LEU A 68 -0.50 15.14 -0.16
CA LEU A 68 -1.95 15.18 0.07
C LEU A 68 -2.27 16.23 1.14
N THR A 69 -3.19 17.14 0.82
CA THR A 69 -3.61 18.21 1.73
C THR A 69 -5.13 18.24 1.84
N GLY A 70 -5.68 17.91 3.01
CA GLY A 70 -7.13 17.88 3.22
C GLY A 70 -7.87 16.81 2.42
N THR A 71 -7.15 15.85 1.82
CA THR A 71 -7.71 14.76 1.01
C THR A 71 -8.39 13.72 1.89
N LYS A 72 -9.48 13.12 1.40
CA LYS A 72 -10.10 11.92 1.98
C LYS A 72 -9.74 10.72 1.11
N VAL A 73 -9.21 9.67 1.72
CA VAL A 73 -8.87 8.40 1.06
C VAL A 73 -9.79 7.34 1.65
N GLU A 74 -10.76 6.84 0.87
CA GLU A 74 -11.70 5.79 1.30
C GLU A 74 -11.02 4.42 1.42
N GLY A 75 -9.86 4.25 0.79
CA GLY A 75 -9.07 3.02 0.81
C GLY A 75 -7.75 3.15 1.58
N THR A 76 -6.75 2.42 1.09
CA THR A 76 -5.39 2.37 1.63
C THR A 76 -4.45 3.28 0.85
N VAL A 77 -3.46 3.84 1.55
CA VAL A 77 -2.33 4.53 0.93
C VAL A 77 -1.12 3.61 0.93
N LYS A 78 -0.61 3.26 -0.25
CA LYS A 78 0.60 2.45 -0.42
C LYS A 78 1.74 3.32 -0.97
N ILE A 79 2.86 3.32 -0.25
CA ILE A 79 4.03 4.16 -0.56
C ILE A 79 5.18 3.23 -0.95
N GLU A 80 5.51 3.24 -2.24
CA GLU A 80 6.52 2.35 -2.79
C GLU A 80 7.96 2.79 -2.48
N ARG A 81 8.91 1.93 -2.85
CA ARG A 81 10.34 2.11 -2.58
C ARG A 81 10.85 3.46 -3.08
N GLY A 82 11.62 4.14 -2.24
CA GLY A 82 12.27 5.42 -2.54
C GLY A 82 11.29 6.59 -2.68
N ALA A 83 9.98 6.36 -2.53
CA ALA A 83 8.99 7.42 -2.65
C ALA A 83 9.03 8.38 -1.45
N THR A 84 8.50 9.58 -1.67
CA THR A 84 8.26 10.58 -0.63
C THR A 84 6.76 10.82 -0.51
N PHE A 85 6.21 10.67 0.70
CA PHE A 85 4.82 10.97 0.99
C PHE A 85 4.72 12.06 2.04
N ARG A 86 3.97 13.12 1.75
CA ARG A 86 3.64 14.17 2.71
C ARG A 86 2.13 14.30 2.79
N ALA A 87 1.58 14.14 3.98
CA ALA A 87 0.17 14.28 4.25
C ALA A 87 -0.06 15.34 5.33
N ASN A 88 -1.02 16.23 5.08
CA ASN A 88 -1.45 17.22 6.05
C ASN A 88 -2.97 17.32 6.11
N GLY A 89 -3.52 17.12 7.31
CA GLY A 89 -4.98 17.27 7.50
C GLY A 89 -5.80 16.25 6.71
N ILE A 90 -5.27 15.06 6.42
CA ILE A 90 -5.99 14.07 5.61
C ILE A 90 -6.82 13.11 6.47
N THR A 91 -7.77 12.43 5.85
CA THR A 91 -8.46 11.27 6.44
C THR A 91 -8.21 10.05 5.58
N VAL A 92 -7.79 8.94 6.17
CA VAL A 92 -7.61 7.65 5.49
C VAL A 92 -8.46 6.60 6.21
N LYS A 93 -9.40 5.99 5.49
CA LYS A 93 -10.27 4.94 6.04
C LYS A 93 -9.57 3.60 6.19
N GLY A 94 -8.61 3.32 5.32
CA GLY A 94 -7.75 2.13 5.42
C GLY A 94 -6.44 2.40 6.14
N ASN A 95 -5.39 1.71 5.69
CA ASN A 95 -4.05 1.79 6.26
C ASN A 95 -3.17 2.79 5.49
N VAL A 96 -2.07 3.21 6.11
CA VAL A 96 -0.93 3.79 5.41
C VAL A 96 0.24 2.83 5.50
N GLN A 97 0.69 2.33 4.35
CA GLN A 97 1.65 1.23 4.28
C GLN A 97 2.86 1.61 3.43
N SER A 98 4.05 1.25 3.90
CA SER A 98 5.28 1.45 3.13
C SER A 98 6.32 0.36 3.38
N GLN A 99 7.01 0.01 2.30
CA GLN A 99 8.28 -0.70 2.35
C GLN A 99 9.35 0.11 1.60
N ALA A 100 10.42 0.47 2.31
CA ALA A 100 11.59 1.17 1.78
C ALA A 100 11.33 2.57 1.21
N HIS A 101 10.44 3.37 1.80
CA HIS A 101 10.26 4.80 1.46
C HIS A 101 11.54 5.62 1.67
N LYS A 102 11.67 6.75 0.97
CA LYS A 102 12.69 7.76 1.24
C LYS A 102 12.29 8.65 2.41
N LEU A 103 11.06 9.15 2.40
CA LEU A 103 10.51 10.01 3.46
C LEU A 103 8.99 9.83 3.59
N VAL A 104 8.50 9.76 4.82
CA VAL A 104 7.07 9.83 5.13
C VAL A 104 6.82 10.92 6.18
N ARG A 105 5.94 11.87 5.88
CA ARG A 105 5.45 12.86 6.86
C ARG A 105 3.94 12.82 6.89
N ILE A 106 3.36 12.58 8.06
CA ILE A 106 1.92 12.60 8.28
C ILE A 106 1.66 13.48 9.49
N ASP A 107 0.92 14.56 9.27
CA ASP A 107 0.67 15.59 10.28
C ASP A 107 -0.81 15.96 10.34
N ARG A 108 -1.34 16.13 11.55
CA ARG A 108 -2.74 16.53 11.82
C ARG A 108 -3.78 15.68 11.08
N SER A 109 -3.55 14.38 10.94
CA SER A 109 -4.39 13.49 10.12
C SER A 109 -5.15 12.46 10.96
N VAL A 110 -6.20 11.89 10.38
CA VAL A 110 -6.99 10.79 10.96
C VAL A 110 -6.81 9.55 10.09
N ILE A 111 -6.35 8.46 10.70
CA ILE A 111 -6.17 7.16 10.04
C ILE A 111 -7.03 6.15 10.80
N ASP A 112 -8.10 5.66 10.17
CA ASP A 112 -9.03 4.72 10.82
C ASP A 112 -8.39 3.32 10.92
N GLY A 113 -7.41 3.01 10.06
CA GLY A 113 -6.57 1.82 10.14
C GLY A 113 -5.23 2.05 10.85
N SER A 114 -4.22 1.27 10.46
CA SER A 114 -2.86 1.34 11.01
C SER A 114 -1.92 2.18 10.13
N ILE A 115 -0.85 2.69 10.74
CA ILE A 115 0.32 3.21 10.03
C ILE A 115 1.45 2.18 10.13
N GLN A 116 1.87 1.62 9.00
CA GLN A 116 2.85 0.53 8.93
C GLN A 116 4.02 0.92 8.02
N LEU A 117 5.18 1.25 8.61
CA LEU A 117 6.34 1.78 7.89
C LEU A 117 7.58 0.90 8.14
N LYS A 118 8.02 0.22 7.07
CA LYS A 118 9.10 -0.77 7.14
C LYS A 118 10.31 -0.41 6.27
N SER A 119 11.51 -0.63 6.79
CA SER A 119 12.79 -0.57 6.07
C SER A 119 13.04 0.74 5.31
N GLY A 120 12.42 1.85 5.74
CA GLY A 120 12.50 3.13 5.05
C GLY A 120 13.49 4.11 5.65
N GLY A 121 13.47 5.32 5.10
CA GLY A 121 14.30 6.45 5.51
C GLY A 121 13.67 7.25 6.64
N VAL A 122 13.54 8.55 6.43
CA VAL A 122 13.13 9.51 7.47
C VAL A 122 11.62 9.51 7.63
N LEU A 123 11.14 9.56 8.87
CA LEU A 123 9.70 9.70 9.13
C LEU A 123 9.37 10.74 10.19
N TYR A 124 8.19 11.35 10.01
CA TYR A 124 7.58 12.31 10.91
C TYR A 124 6.10 11.95 11.07
N LEU A 125 5.72 11.48 12.25
CA LEU A 125 4.34 11.22 12.63
C LEU A 125 3.97 12.18 13.76
N GLU A 126 3.24 13.24 13.43
CA GLU A 126 2.92 14.32 14.36
C GLU A 126 1.41 14.58 14.46
N ARG A 127 0.88 14.68 15.68
CA ARG A 127 -0.51 15.14 15.92
C ARG A 127 -1.58 14.34 15.16
N ASN A 128 -1.36 13.03 14.97
CA ASN A 128 -2.32 12.18 14.27
C ASN A 128 -3.23 11.45 15.26
N ARG A 129 -4.43 11.10 14.80
CA ARG A 129 -5.28 10.09 15.42
C ARG A 129 -5.19 8.81 14.58
N VAL A 130 -4.86 7.70 15.22
CA VAL A 130 -4.74 6.38 14.60
C VAL A 130 -5.62 5.42 15.39
N ASP A 131 -6.67 4.89 14.75
CA ASP A 131 -7.67 4.05 15.44
C ASP A 131 -7.21 2.58 15.58
N SER A 132 -6.05 2.24 15.02
CA SER A 132 -5.36 0.97 15.19
C SER A 132 -3.90 1.20 15.64
N ASP A 133 -2.94 0.43 15.13
CA ASP A 133 -1.54 0.46 15.52
C ASP A 133 -0.69 1.47 14.73
N ILE A 134 0.40 1.92 15.35
CA ILE A 134 1.56 2.47 14.64
C ILE A 134 2.71 1.47 14.75
N GLN A 135 3.19 0.99 13.60
CA GLN A 135 4.23 -0.03 13.48
C GLN A 135 5.43 0.49 12.67
N LEU A 136 6.56 0.69 13.33
CA LEU A 136 7.79 1.20 12.73
C LEU A 136 8.89 0.15 12.82
N PHE A 137 9.23 -0.50 11.71
CA PHE A 137 10.16 -1.63 11.72
C PHE A 137 11.36 -1.46 10.78
N SER A 138 12.56 -1.71 11.30
CA SER A 138 13.81 -1.77 10.52
C SER A 138 14.15 -0.50 9.72
N ASN A 139 13.56 0.65 10.06
CA ASN A 139 13.83 1.92 9.38
C ASN A 139 15.27 2.39 9.69
N LYS A 140 15.92 2.98 8.67
CA LYS A 140 17.33 3.41 8.71
C LYS A 140 17.50 4.93 8.76
N GLY A 141 16.42 5.70 8.68
CA GLY A 141 16.43 7.14 8.87
C GLY A 141 16.01 7.57 10.28
N ARG A 142 16.15 8.87 10.56
CA ARG A 142 15.63 9.47 11.79
C ARG A 142 14.10 9.40 11.80
N GLN A 143 13.55 9.13 12.98
CA GLN A 143 12.14 8.85 13.17
C GLN A 143 11.63 9.72 14.31
N TYR A 144 10.66 10.57 14.01
CA TYR A 144 10.05 11.50 14.97
C TYR A 144 8.58 11.13 15.15
N VAL A 145 8.20 10.76 16.37
CA VAL A 145 6.84 10.31 16.71
C VAL A 145 6.32 11.15 17.87
N PHE A 146 5.55 12.20 17.58
CA PHE A 146 5.13 13.18 18.58
C PHE A 146 3.64 13.43 18.60
N ALA A 147 3.07 13.54 19.80
CA ALA A 147 1.70 14.01 20.02
C ALA A 147 0.63 13.20 19.26
N ASN A 148 0.85 11.91 19.00
CA ASN A 148 -0.16 11.06 18.37
C ASN A 148 -1.09 10.46 19.43
N ARG A 149 -2.36 10.26 19.05
CA ARG A 149 -3.32 9.44 19.79
C ARG A 149 -3.50 8.12 19.04
N VAL A 150 -3.17 7.03 19.70
CA VAL A 150 -3.17 5.69 19.13
C VAL A 150 -4.11 4.81 19.96
N GLU A 151 -5.14 4.29 19.33
CA GLU A 151 -6.12 3.44 20.00
C GLU A 151 -5.62 1.99 20.14
N GLY A 152 -4.72 1.55 19.26
CA GLY A 152 -3.97 0.30 19.40
C GLY A 152 -2.61 0.50 20.09
N ASN A 153 -1.58 -0.15 19.55
CA ASN A 153 -0.22 -0.17 20.05
C ASN A 153 0.70 0.78 19.27
N LEU A 154 1.77 1.21 19.93
CA LEU A 154 2.91 1.89 19.30
C LEU A 154 4.14 0.98 19.38
N GLN A 155 4.48 0.35 18.24
CA GLN A 155 5.48 -0.71 18.17
C GLN A 155 6.67 -0.30 17.31
N CYS A 156 7.88 -0.40 17.87
CA CYS A 156 9.09 0.06 17.20
C CYS A 156 10.25 -0.90 17.37
N LYS A 157 10.59 -1.62 16.30
CA LYS A 157 11.56 -2.72 16.34
C LYS A 157 12.67 -2.57 15.31
N SER A 158 13.90 -2.80 15.74
CA SER A 158 15.10 -2.85 14.88
C SER A 158 15.37 -1.59 14.05
N ASN A 159 14.81 -0.44 14.42
CA ASN A 159 15.11 0.81 13.75
C ASN A 159 16.46 1.36 14.20
N SER A 160 17.19 1.98 13.28
CA SER A 160 18.49 2.58 13.56
C SER A 160 18.63 3.92 12.82
N PRO A 161 18.71 5.07 13.53
CA PRO A 161 18.65 5.21 14.98
C PRO A 161 17.30 4.79 15.58
N ALA A 162 17.24 4.60 16.90
CA ALA A 162 15.97 4.38 17.59
C ALA A 162 15.04 5.59 17.43
N PRO A 163 13.70 5.41 17.39
CA PRO A 163 12.77 6.53 17.26
C PRO A 163 12.84 7.48 18.46
N VAL A 164 12.69 8.76 18.19
CA VAL A 164 12.56 9.81 19.21
C VAL A 164 11.14 10.39 19.16
N GLY A 165 10.65 10.84 20.30
CA GLY A 165 9.23 11.17 20.42
C GLY A 165 8.85 11.66 21.80
N GLY A 166 7.57 11.99 21.94
CA GLY A 166 6.99 12.40 23.20
C GLY A 166 5.53 12.83 23.03
N LYS A 167 4.82 12.92 24.16
CA LYS A 167 3.39 13.31 24.23
C LYS A 167 2.47 12.36 23.46
N ASN A 168 2.89 11.12 23.17
CA ASN A 168 2.00 10.13 22.56
C ASN A 168 1.07 9.54 23.63
N VAL A 169 -0.22 9.49 23.31
CA VAL A 169 -1.25 8.83 24.12
C VAL A 169 -1.63 7.55 23.41
N VAL A 170 -1.34 6.40 24.04
CA VAL A 170 -1.55 5.08 23.46
C VAL A 170 -2.45 4.32 24.40
N LYS A 171 -3.58 3.79 23.91
CA LYS A 171 -4.50 2.98 24.72
C LYS A 171 -3.99 1.56 24.93
N GLY A 172 -3.37 0.97 23.91
CA GLY A 172 -2.61 -0.27 24.02
C GLY A 172 -1.22 -0.03 24.60
N ASN A 173 -0.24 -0.82 24.13
CA ASN A 173 1.12 -0.80 24.65
C ASN A 173 2.07 0.05 23.81
N LYS A 174 3.10 0.58 24.48
CA LYS A 174 4.30 1.11 23.82
C LYS A 174 5.40 0.06 23.93
N GLU A 175 5.84 -0.45 22.79
CA GLU A 175 6.69 -1.63 22.74
C GLU A 175 8.10 -1.32 22.26
N ASP A 176 9.05 -2.16 22.67
CA ASP A 176 10.43 -2.16 22.21
C ASP A 176 11.10 -0.77 22.31
N GLN A 177 11.57 -0.22 21.18
CA GLN A 177 12.27 1.05 21.11
C GLN A 177 11.33 2.23 21.40
N CYS A 178 10.01 2.02 21.36
CA CYS A 178 9.01 3.04 21.60
C CYS A 178 8.45 3.06 23.02
N ARG A 179 8.89 2.16 23.91
CA ARG A 179 8.42 2.05 25.31
C ARG A 179 8.48 3.33 26.15
N ARG A 180 9.25 4.35 25.71
CA ARG A 180 9.42 5.64 26.40
C ARG A 180 8.81 6.85 25.67
N LEU A 181 8.12 6.66 24.53
CA LEU A 181 7.59 7.77 23.70
C LEU A 181 6.21 8.26 24.12
#